data_AF-A0A8B5X721-F1
#
_entry.id   AF-A0A8B5X721-F1
#
_cell.length_a   1.000
_cell.length_b   1.000
_cell.length_c   1.000
_cell.angle_alpha   90.00
_cell.angle_beta   90.00
_cell.angle_gamma   90.00
#
_symmetry.space_group_name_H-M   'P 1'
#
loop_
_entity.id
_entity.type
_entity.pdbx_description
1 polymer ?
#
loop_
_entity_poly.entity_id
_entity_poly.type
_entity_poly.pdbx_seq_one_letter_code
_entity_poly.pdbx_strand_id
1 'polypeptide(L)'
;MSTLTDTHRFLYGRSPLTVDKRIWVCSGQIHDWFYHDLLFGCVNVRRTLALWALEHLPLTVTFTREGQLDFSDNRDPAAAEALFNGRQVRRPARYGQRWQPQTAPAATPAGDSDATAARAHQAAENVQQAVGGAEQGVINTLQRLTHLIRSPDVASLIIMDEFGEYLEALELNPQQQAVALRIREMVRAWPREIAHHHLLVFLALDESVLERI
;
A
#
# COMPACT_ATOMS: atom_id res chain seq x y z
N MET A 1 14.72 24.25 34.50
CA MET A 1 13.81 23.21 34.01
C MET A 1 14.29 22.82 32.64
N SER A 2 14.99 21.69 32.53
CA SER A 2 15.50 21.18 31.26
C SER A 2 14.31 20.69 30.45
N THR A 3 13.99 21.38 29.35
CA THR A 3 13.15 20.82 28.30
C THR A 3 13.82 19.54 27.83
N LEU A 4 13.24 18.39 28.17
CA LEU A 4 13.59 17.11 27.58
C LEU A 4 13.32 17.24 26.09
N THR A 5 14.34 17.62 25.33
CA THR A 5 14.31 17.48 23.89
C THR A 5 14.42 15.99 23.64
N ASP A 6 13.27 15.34 23.45
CA ASP A 6 13.16 14.02 22.81
C ASP A 6 13.68 14.18 21.38
N THR A 7 15.01 14.19 21.27
CA THR A 7 15.66 14.47 20.01
C THR A 7 15.94 13.14 19.37
N HIS A 8 15.00 12.71 18.54
CA HIS A 8 15.19 11.57 17.65
C HIS A 8 16.48 11.80 16.86
N ARG A 9 17.47 10.95 17.06
CA ARG A 9 18.85 11.11 16.53
C ARG A 9 18.91 11.28 15.00
N PHE A 10 17.88 10.85 14.28
CA PHE A 10 17.71 11.03 12.83
C PHE A 10 16.94 12.29 12.42
N LEU A 11 16.14 12.85 13.33
CA LEU A 11 15.40 14.10 13.11
C LEU A 11 16.15 15.32 13.66
N TYR A 12 17.34 15.13 14.26
CA TYR A 12 18.19 16.22 14.73
C TYR A 12 18.61 17.10 13.54
N GLY A 13 18.01 18.30 13.44
CA GLY A 13 18.21 19.23 12.32
C GLY A 13 17.42 18.90 11.03
N ARG A 14 16.80 17.72 10.96
CA ARG A 14 15.78 17.36 9.95
C ARG A 14 14.43 17.21 10.65
N SER A 15 14.05 18.26 11.37
CA SER A 15 12.76 18.29 12.04
C SER A 15 11.66 18.41 10.97
N PRO A 16 10.71 17.46 10.90
CA PRO A 16 9.55 17.55 10.02
C PRO A 16 8.59 18.70 10.37
N LEU A 17 8.87 19.49 11.42
CA LEU A 17 8.19 20.76 11.69
C LEU A 17 8.36 21.77 10.54
N THR A 18 9.40 21.61 9.74
CA THR A 18 9.51 22.22 8.41
C THR A 18 9.42 21.09 7.38
N VAL A 19 8.20 20.79 6.91
CA VAL A 19 7.91 19.81 5.84
C VAL A 19 8.41 20.34 4.49
N ASP A 20 9.70 20.69 4.40
CA ASP A 20 10.30 21.22 3.18
C ASP A 20 10.32 20.15 2.09
N LYS A 21 10.26 18.87 2.50
CA LYS A 21 10.14 17.70 1.63
C LYS A 21 9.00 16.79 2.12
N ARG A 22 8.00 16.60 1.25
CA ARG A 22 6.83 15.71 1.45
C ARG A 22 7.12 14.24 1.16
N ILE A 23 8.24 13.97 0.48
CA ILE A 23 8.70 12.63 0.15
C ILE A 23 10.09 12.44 0.74
N TRP A 24 10.23 11.46 1.60
CA TRP A 24 11.50 11.04 2.17
C TRP A 24 11.90 9.69 1.60
N VAL A 25 13.19 9.56 1.35
CA VAL A 25 13.79 8.34 0.84
C VAL A 25 14.90 7.99 1.80
N CYS A 26 14.73 6.86 2.49
CA CYS A 26 15.67 6.33 3.47
C CYS A 26 16.27 5.04 2.89
N SER A 27 17.59 5.05 2.65
CA SER A 27 18.34 3.97 2.02
C SER A 27 19.62 3.59 2.78
N GLY A 28 20.17 2.41 2.49
CA GLY A 28 21.42 1.91 3.06
C GLY A 28 21.21 0.99 4.27
N GLN A 29 22.04 1.14 5.30
CA GLN A 29 21.94 0.36 6.56
C GLN A 29 20.77 0.81 7.45
N ILE A 30 19.58 1.00 6.87
CA ILE A 30 18.39 1.48 7.58
C ILE A 30 17.85 0.48 8.60
N HIS A 31 18.14 -0.82 8.44
CA HIS A 31 17.81 -1.84 9.45
C HIS A 31 18.67 -1.73 10.71
N ASP A 32 19.86 -1.16 10.59
CA ASP A 32 20.72 -0.84 11.74
C ASP A 32 20.32 0.49 12.39
N TRP A 33 19.33 1.20 11.83
CA TRP A 33 18.78 2.41 12.43
C TRP A 33 17.77 2.02 13.50
N PHE A 34 18.29 1.79 14.69
CA PHE A 34 17.49 1.67 15.91
C PHE A 34 17.38 3.03 16.59
N TYR A 35 16.15 3.40 16.94
CA TYR A 35 15.87 4.60 17.70
C TYR A 35 15.53 4.24 19.13
N HIS A 36 16.15 4.95 20.05
CA HIS A 36 15.84 4.81 21.45
C HIS A 36 14.74 5.81 21.80
N ASP A 37 13.58 5.28 22.15
CA ASP A 37 12.47 6.03 22.70
C ASP A 37 12.43 5.78 24.21
N LEU A 38 12.25 6.84 25.00
CA LEU A 38 12.26 6.73 26.47
C LEU A 38 11.11 5.88 27.01
N LEU A 39 10.00 5.77 26.29
CA LEU A 39 8.81 5.00 26.65
C LEU A 39 8.80 3.60 26.04
N PHE A 40 9.31 3.45 24.82
CA PHE A 40 9.24 2.21 24.05
C PHE A 40 10.57 1.45 23.91
N GLY A 41 11.68 2.01 24.40
CA GLY A 41 13.02 1.42 24.30
C GLY A 41 13.59 1.50 22.88
N CYS A 42 14.48 0.57 22.53
CA CYS A 42 15.03 0.48 21.18
C CYS A 42 13.99 -0.08 20.20
N VAL A 43 13.55 0.74 19.26
CA VAL A 43 12.60 0.36 18.20
C VAL A 43 13.22 0.59 16.82
N ASN A 44 12.75 -0.13 15.80
CA ASN A 44 13.25 0.02 14.43
C ASN A 44 12.78 1.34 13.79
N VAL A 45 13.37 1.69 12.64
CA VAL A 45 13.04 2.93 11.90
C VAL A 45 11.57 3.06 11.54
N ARG A 46 10.92 1.98 11.06
CA ARG A 46 9.49 1.99 10.71
C ARG A 46 8.65 2.37 11.92
N ARG A 47 8.83 1.68 13.06
CA ARG A 47 8.09 1.91 14.29
C ARG A 47 8.35 3.31 14.83
N THR A 48 9.56 3.82 14.67
CA THR A 48 9.92 5.19 15.07
C THR A 48 9.15 6.22 14.26
N LEU A 49 9.13 6.07 12.93
CA LEU A 49 8.38 6.97 12.05
C LEU A 49 6.90 6.94 12.38
N ALA A 50 6.34 5.75 12.64
CA ALA A 50 4.95 5.60 13.06
C ALA A 50 4.66 6.30 14.39
N LEU A 51 5.46 6.06 15.42
CA LEU A 51 5.30 6.68 16.74
C LEU A 51 5.40 8.20 16.65
N TRP A 52 6.42 8.70 15.95
CA TRP A 52 6.57 10.13 15.68
C TRP A 52 5.36 10.69 14.92
N ALA A 53 4.91 10.02 13.86
CA ALA A 53 3.80 10.49 13.06
C ALA A 53 2.51 10.55 13.86
N LEU A 54 2.23 9.60 14.75
CA LEU A 54 1.01 9.62 15.56
C LEU A 54 0.92 10.83 16.53
N GLU A 55 2.04 11.48 16.83
CA GLU A 55 2.04 12.74 17.60
C GLU A 55 1.52 13.93 16.77
N HIS A 56 1.55 13.83 15.45
CA HIS A 56 1.30 14.97 14.53
C HIS A 56 0.28 14.69 13.43
N LEU A 57 0.05 13.43 13.10
CA LEU A 57 -0.72 12.94 11.97
C LEU A 57 -1.72 11.88 12.49
N PRO A 58 -3.00 11.99 12.13
CA PRO A 58 -4.05 11.10 12.64
C PRO A 58 -4.03 9.69 12.02
N LEU A 59 -3.22 9.45 10.99
CA LEU A 59 -3.22 8.19 10.25
C LEU A 59 -1.80 7.82 9.79
N THR A 60 -1.41 6.58 10.07
CA THR A 60 -0.23 5.93 9.49
C THR A 60 -0.68 4.76 8.62
N VAL A 61 -0.16 4.65 7.40
CA VAL A 61 -0.44 3.53 6.49
C VAL A 61 0.88 2.97 5.99
N THR A 62 1.08 1.67 6.13
CA THR A 62 2.28 0.99 5.64
C THR A 62 1.92 0.11 4.45
N PHE A 63 2.55 0.33 3.31
CA PHE A 63 2.54 -0.61 2.18
C PHE A 63 3.65 -1.63 2.39
N THR A 64 3.27 -2.90 2.55
CA THR A 64 4.22 -3.98 2.86
C THR A 64 4.87 -4.54 1.61
N ARG A 65 5.96 -5.29 1.78
CA ARG A 65 6.64 -6.05 0.73
C ARG A 65 5.71 -7.01 -0.01
N GLU A 66 4.64 -7.50 0.60
CA GLU A 66 3.65 -8.39 0.00
C GLU A 66 2.56 -7.65 -0.81
N GLY A 67 2.68 -6.32 -0.94
CA GLY A 67 1.71 -5.50 -1.65
C GLY A 67 0.41 -5.24 -0.90
N GLN A 68 0.41 -5.40 0.43
CA GLN A 68 -0.73 -5.18 1.30
C GLN A 68 -0.62 -3.85 2.06
N LEU A 69 -1.74 -3.40 2.64
CA LEU A 69 -1.74 -2.27 3.56
C LEU A 69 -1.80 -2.77 5.00
N ASP A 70 -0.91 -2.27 5.83
CA ASP A 70 -0.87 -2.49 7.26
C ASP A 70 -1.19 -1.19 8.03
N PHE A 71 -2.07 -1.31 9.01
CA PHE A 71 -2.50 -0.25 9.92
C PHE A 71 -2.13 -0.54 11.38
N SER A 72 -1.43 -1.64 11.65
CA SER A 72 -1.04 -2.11 12.99
C SER A 72 -0.27 -1.08 13.80
N ASP A 73 0.39 -0.15 13.11
CA ASP A 73 1.18 0.90 13.73
C ASP A 73 0.35 1.98 14.43
N ASN A 74 -0.94 2.10 14.09
CA ASN A 74 -1.85 3.06 14.69
C ASN A 74 -2.32 2.61 16.08
N ARG A 75 -2.71 3.58 16.92
CA ARG A 75 -3.28 3.32 18.25
C ARG A 75 -4.52 2.42 18.21
N ASP A 76 -5.35 2.61 17.19
CA ASP A 76 -6.51 1.78 16.89
C ASP A 76 -6.46 1.40 15.41
N PRO A 77 -5.95 0.20 15.07
CA PRO A 77 -5.81 -0.25 13.69
C PRO A 77 -7.15 -0.32 12.94
N ALA A 78 -8.23 -0.72 13.62
CA ALA A 78 -9.54 -0.84 12.99
C ALA A 78 -10.14 0.54 12.68
N ALA A 79 -9.98 1.51 13.57
CA ALA A 79 -10.39 2.88 13.31
C ALA A 79 -9.55 3.53 12.20
N ALA A 80 -8.25 3.26 12.16
CA ALA A 80 -7.35 3.74 11.10
C ALA A 80 -7.73 3.16 9.73
N GLU A 81 -8.00 1.86 9.66
CA GLU A 81 -8.48 1.22 8.45
C GLU A 81 -9.85 1.76 8.02
N ALA A 82 -10.77 1.99 8.95
CA ALA A 82 -12.07 2.59 8.68
C ALA A 82 -11.92 4.04 8.17
N LEU A 83 -11.01 4.81 8.75
CA LEU A 83 -10.68 6.17 8.32
C LEU A 83 -10.13 6.16 6.89
N PHE A 84 -9.22 5.24 6.58
CA PHE A 84 -8.69 5.06 5.22
C PHE A 84 -9.78 4.65 4.23
N ASN A 85 -10.58 3.64 4.55
CA ASN A 85 -11.61 3.10 3.68
C ASN A 85 -12.77 4.09 3.46
N GLY A 86 -13.13 4.88 4.47
CA GLY A 86 -14.15 5.92 4.39
C GLY A 86 -13.82 7.06 3.42
N ARG A 87 -12.56 7.18 3.00
CA ARG A 87 -12.08 8.17 2.03
C ARG A 87 -11.97 7.63 0.62
N GLN A 88 -12.22 6.34 0.38
CA GLN A 88 -12.28 5.84 -0.99
C GLN A 88 -13.47 6.47 -1.71
N VAL A 89 -13.26 6.93 -2.95
CA VAL A 89 -14.37 7.33 -3.83
C VAL A 89 -15.31 6.12 -3.95
N ARG A 90 -16.49 6.22 -3.32
CA ARG A 90 -17.59 5.29 -3.61
C ARG A 90 -17.81 5.32 -5.10
N ARG A 91 -17.45 4.24 -5.81
CA ARG A 91 -17.85 4.07 -7.21
C ARG A 91 -19.37 4.33 -7.26
N PRO A 92 -19.86 5.22 -8.13
CA PRO A 92 -21.29 5.42 -8.26
C PRO A 92 -21.96 4.06 -8.46
N ALA A 93 -23.04 3.79 -7.74
CA ALA A 93 -23.81 2.58 -7.95
C ALA A 93 -24.17 2.53 -9.44
N ARG A 94 -23.63 1.54 -10.17
CA ARG A 94 -24.09 1.28 -11.54
C ARG A 94 -25.55 0.89 -11.39
N TYR A 95 -26.46 1.78 -11.79
CA TYR A 95 -27.87 1.46 -11.94
C TYR A 95 -27.98 0.31 -12.95
N GLY A 96 -27.96 -0.91 -12.44
CA GLY A 96 -28.25 -2.11 -13.19
C GLY A 96 -29.75 -2.20 -13.38
N GLN A 97 -30.29 -1.52 -14.40
CA GLN A 97 -31.44 -2.09 -15.07
C GLN A 97 -30.99 -3.40 -15.69
N ARG A 98 -31.34 -4.53 -15.07
CA ARG A 98 -31.42 -5.80 -15.79
C ARG A 98 -32.74 -6.46 -15.44
N TRP A 99 -33.62 -6.39 -16.44
CA TRP A 99 -34.84 -7.13 -16.61
C TRP A 99 -34.77 -8.55 -16.05
N GLN A 100 -35.80 -8.92 -15.29
CA GLN A 100 -36.14 -10.32 -15.02
C GLN A 100 -36.96 -10.86 -16.21
N PRO A 101 -36.54 -11.96 -16.84
CA PRO A 101 -37.48 -12.88 -17.47
C PRO A 101 -37.74 -14.03 -16.49
N GLN A 102 -39.01 -14.18 -16.12
CA GLN A 102 -39.53 -15.40 -15.50
C GLN A 102 -39.43 -16.56 -16.51
N THR A 103 -38.84 -17.70 -16.11
CA THR A 103 -39.24 -19.00 -16.67
C THR A 103 -38.91 -20.13 -15.69
N ALA A 104 -39.85 -21.07 -15.58
CA ALA A 104 -39.95 -22.20 -14.65
C ALA A 104 -39.00 -23.37 -14.99
N PRO A 105 -38.90 -24.43 -14.14
CA PRO A 105 -37.84 -25.44 -14.21
C PRO A 105 -38.24 -26.66 -15.06
N ALA A 106 -37.28 -27.26 -15.78
CA ALA A 106 -37.27 -28.72 -16.05
C ALA A 106 -35.97 -29.22 -16.71
N ALA A 107 -35.57 -30.41 -16.24
CA ALA A 107 -34.93 -31.54 -16.93
C ALA A 107 -33.41 -31.54 -17.21
N THR A 108 -32.74 -32.46 -16.50
CA THR A 108 -31.51 -33.17 -16.88
C THR A 108 -31.72 -33.99 -18.16
N PRO A 109 -30.66 -34.20 -18.98
CA PRO A 109 -30.10 -35.54 -19.03
C PRO A 109 -28.56 -35.60 -19.09
N ALA A 110 -28.07 -36.80 -18.79
CA ALA A 110 -26.67 -37.21 -18.68
C ALA A 110 -25.94 -37.29 -20.04
N GLY A 111 -24.60 -37.17 -19.98
CA GLY A 111 -23.68 -37.45 -21.08
C GLY A 111 -22.23 -37.31 -20.63
N ASP A 112 -21.62 -38.43 -20.24
CA ASP A 112 -20.20 -38.58 -19.93
C ASP A 112 -19.29 -38.28 -21.14
N SER A 113 -18.03 -37.96 -20.85
CA SER A 113 -16.85 -37.85 -21.76
C SER A 113 -16.36 -36.47 -22.22
N ASP A 114 -16.31 -35.46 -21.33
CA ASP A 114 -15.29 -34.38 -21.47
C ASP A 114 -14.97 -33.62 -20.16
N ALA A 115 -15.44 -34.15 -19.02
CA ALA A 115 -15.46 -33.43 -17.76
C ALA A 115 -14.07 -33.24 -17.13
N THR A 116 -13.07 -34.06 -17.49
CA THR A 116 -11.73 -33.98 -16.90
C THR A 116 -10.85 -32.94 -17.58
N ALA A 117 -10.94 -32.80 -18.91
CA ALA A 117 -10.25 -31.75 -19.66
C ALA A 117 -10.91 -30.38 -19.45
N ALA A 118 -12.24 -30.33 -19.40
CA ALA A 118 -12.99 -29.11 -19.08
C ALA A 118 -12.76 -28.65 -17.63
N ARG A 119 -12.64 -29.57 -16.65
CA ARG A 119 -12.27 -29.21 -15.26
C ARG A 119 -10.81 -28.78 -15.13
N ALA A 120 -9.88 -29.36 -15.91
CA ALA A 120 -8.49 -28.93 -15.91
C ALA A 120 -8.33 -27.54 -16.54
N HIS A 121 -9.05 -27.26 -17.63
CA HIS A 121 -9.11 -25.91 -18.21
C HIS A 121 -9.82 -24.91 -17.31
N GLN A 122 -10.94 -25.26 -16.67
CA GLN A 122 -11.57 -24.39 -15.68
C GLN A 122 -10.71 -24.18 -14.43
N ALA A 123 -9.95 -25.19 -13.98
CA ALA A 123 -9.00 -25.03 -12.89
C ALA A 123 -7.83 -24.14 -13.31
N ALA A 124 -7.31 -24.29 -14.53
CA ALA A 124 -6.27 -23.42 -15.07
C ALA A 124 -6.75 -21.98 -15.29
N GLU A 125 -8.00 -21.79 -15.76
CA GLU A 125 -8.64 -20.49 -15.91
C GLU A 125 -8.97 -19.88 -14.55
N ASN A 126 -9.42 -20.64 -13.57
CA ASN A 126 -9.64 -20.16 -12.20
C ASN A 126 -8.32 -19.82 -11.50
N VAL A 127 -7.24 -20.57 -11.77
CA VAL A 127 -5.89 -20.24 -11.29
C VAL A 127 -5.35 -19.01 -12.00
N GLN A 128 -5.54 -18.87 -13.31
CA GLN A 128 -5.17 -17.65 -14.07
C GLN A 128 -6.00 -16.43 -13.69
N GLN A 129 -7.29 -16.60 -13.36
CA GLN A 129 -8.15 -15.55 -12.82
C GLN A 129 -7.82 -15.21 -11.36
N ALA A 130 -7.39 -16.19 -10.55
CA ALA A 130 -6.89 -15.95 -9.20
C ALA A 130 -5.54 -15.21 -9.21
N VAL A 131 -4.64 -15.58 -10.13
CA VAL A 131 -3.34 -14.91 -10.33
C VAL A 131 -3.54 -13.50 -10.90
N GLY A 132 -4.38 -13.33 -11.93
CA GLY A 132 -4.76 -12.00 -12.44
C GLY A 132 -5.56 -11.17 -11.44
N GLY A 133 -6.26 -11.81 -10.50
CA GLY A 133 -6.98 -11.16 -9.41
C GLY A 133 -6.07 -10.60 -8.32
N ALA A 134 -4.99 -11.32 -7.98
CA ALA A 134 -3.98 -10.87 -7.02
C ALA A 134 -3.19 -9.66 -7.56
N GLU A 135 -2.79 -9.70 -8.83
CA GLU A 135 -2.07 -8.61 -9.51
C GLU A 135 -2.94 -7.34 -9.64
N GLN A 136 -4.20 -7.51 -10.05
CA GLN A 136 -5.17 -6.42 -10.07
C GLN A 136 -5.45 -5.90 -8.66
N GLY A 137 -5.38 -6.76 -7.64
CA GLY A 137 -5.49 -6.41 -6.23
C GLY A 137 -4.46 -5.37 -5.79
N VAL A 138 -3.19 -5.57 -6.15
CA VAL A 138 -2.12 -4.62 -5.81
C VAL A 138 -2.29 -3.29 -6.54
N ILE A 139 -2.62 -3.32 -7.84
CA ILE A 139 -2.91 -2.09 -8.58
C ILE A 139 -4.04 -1.32 -7.90
N ASN A 140 -5.10 -2.01 -7.47
CA ASN A 140 -6.20 -1.38 -6.73
C ASN A 140 -5.74 -0.81 -5.39
N THR A 141 -4.85 -1.50 -4.66
CA THR A 141 -4.23 -1.01 -3.42
C THR A 141 -3.47 0.29 -3.65
N LEU A 142 -2.58 0.32 -4.65
CA LEU A 142 -1.82 1.52 -4.99
C LEU A 142 -2.70 2.65 -5.52
N GLN A 143 -3.81 2.35 -6.19
CA GLN A 143 -4.80 3.36 -6.58
C GLN A 143 -5.48 3.99 -5.35
N ARG A 144 -5.77 3.19 -4.32
CA ARG A 144 -6.31 3.70 -3.05
C ARG A 144 -5.29 4.58 -2.34
N LEU A 145 -4.01 4.19 -2.32
CA LEU A 145 -2.93 5.05 -1.81
C LEU A 145 -2.78 6.34 -2.62
N THR A 146 -2.81 6.25 -3.94
CA THR A 146 -2.78 7.41 -4.84
C THR A 146 -3.92 8.38 -4.51
N HIS A 147 -5.11 7.85 -4.21
CA HIS A 147 -6.23 8.68 -3.80
C HIS A 147 -6.01 9.34 -2.44
N LEU A 148 -5.51 8.59 -1.45
CA LEU A 148 -5.15 9.14 -0.14
C LEU A 148 -4.15 10.28 -0.28
N ILE A 149 -3.07 10.08 -1.05
CA ILE A 149 -1.99 11.04 -1.29
C ILE A 149 -2.49 12.37 -1.88
N ARG A 150 -3.59 12.33 -2.64
CA ARG A 150 -4.21 13.51 -3.26
C ARG A 150 -5.27 14.17 -2.37
N SER A 151 -5.76 13.46 -1.36
CA SER A 151 -6.94 13.86 -0.60
C SER A 151 -6.60 14.91 0.44
N PRO A 152 -7.26 16.08 0.44
CA PRO A 152 -6.96 17.11 1.42
C PRO A 152 -7.46 16.82 2.85
N ASP A 153 -8.23 15.75 3.01
CA ASP A 153 -9.12 15.57 4.16
C ASP A 153 -8.44 14.95 5.38
N VAL A 154 -7.36 14.20 5.18
CA VAL A 154 -6.71 13.42 6.25
C VAL A 154 -5.21 13.55 6.13
N ALA A 155 -4.59 14.22 7.09
CA ALA A 155 -3.14 14.21 7.25
C ALA A 155 -2.65 12.78 7.49
N SER A 156 -1.61 12.33 6.80
CA SER A 156 -1.19 10.92 6.89
C SER A 156 0.31 10.73 6.69
N LEU A 157 0.87 9.80 7.47
CA LEU A 157 2.14 9.17 7.16
C LEU A 157 1.88 7.95 6.27
N ILE A 158 2.59 7.84 5.16
CA ILE A 158 2.54 6.70 4.26
C ILE A 158 3.94 6.13 4.18
N ILE A 159 4.12 4.90 4.63
CA ILE A 159 5.39 4.19 4.60
C ILE A 159 5.34 3.18 3.47
N MET A 160 6.29 3.27 2.54
CA MET A 160 6.52 2.29 1.48
C MET A 160 7.67 1.40 1.93
N ASP A 161 7.36 0.25 2.53
CA ASP A 161 8.33 -0.64 3.15
C ASP A 161 8.82 -1.68 2.13
N GLU A 162 10.13 -1.70 1.88
CA GLU A 162 10.78 -2.59 0.90
C GLU A 162 10.15 -2.55 -0.50
N PHE A 163 9.54 -1.42 -0.87
CA PHE A 163 8.78 -1.27 -2.12
C PHE A 163 9.64 -1.51 -3.38
N GLY A 164 10.93 -1.17 -3.28
CA GLY A 164 11.90 -1.46 -4.32
C GLY A 164 12.04 -2.97 -4.59
N GLU A 165 12.24 -3.77 -3.55
CA GLU A 165 12.36 -5.22 -3.66
C GLU A 165 11.07 -5.86 -4.18
N TYR A 166 9.92 -5.31 -3.79
CA TYR A 166 8.63 -5.72 -4.33
C TYR A 166 8.57 -5.51 -5.85
N LEU A 167 8.98 -4.34 -6.34
CA LEU A 167 9.01 -4.05 -7.77
C LEU A 167 9.98 -4.96 -8.53
N GLU A 168 11.17 -5.20 -7.99
CA GLU A 168 12.15 -6.10 -8.62
C GLU A 168 11.62 -7.54 -8.72
N ALA A 169 10.95 -8.03 -7.69
CA ALA A 169 10.32 -9.35 -7.72
C ALA A 169 9.28 -9.47 -8.86
N LEU A 170 8.50 -8.41 -9.11
CA LEU A 170 7.56 -8.37 -10.22
C LEU A 170 8.26 -8.30 -11.59
N GLU A 171 9.34 -7.53 -11.71
CA GLU A 171 10.08 -7.37 -12.97
C GLU A 171 10.81 -8.65 -13.40
N LEU A 172 11.28 -9.43 -12.43
CA LEU A 172 11.92 -10.74 -12.66
C LEU A 172 10.95 -11.79 -13.21
N ASN A 173 9.64 -11.61 -13.01
CA ASN A 173 8.61 -12.49 -13.56
C ASN A 173 8.06 -11.91 -14.88
N PRO A 174 8.32 -12.54 -16.05
CA PRO A 174 7.87 -12.03 -17.35
C PRO A 174 6.36 -11.80 -17.45
N GLN A 175 5.57 -12.57 -16.72
CA GLN A 175 4.10 -12.43 -16.72
C GLN A 175 3.64 -11.17 -15.97
N GLN A 176 4.48 -10.63 -15.07
CA GLN A 176 4.18 -9.50 -14.18
C GLN A 176 4.86 -8.19 -14.59
N GLN A 177 5.67 -8.20 -15.65
CA GLN A 177 6.36 -7.00 -16.12
C GLN A 177 5.40 -5.86 -16.48
N ALA A 178 4.24 -6.16 -17.07
CA ALA A 178 3.24 -5.15 -17.39
C ALA A 178 2.67 -4.49 -16.11
N VAL A 179 2.52 -5.28 -15.03
CA VAL A 179 2.07 -4.80 -13.72
C VAL A 179 3.15 -3.92 -13.09
N ALA A 180 4.41 -4.35 -13.11
CA ALA A 180 5.54 -3.57 -12.60
C ALA A 180 5.67 -2.21 -13.30
N LEU A 181 5.58 -2.18 -14.63
CA LEU A 181 5.57 -0.94 -15.42
C LEU A 181 4.43 -0.02 -15.01
N ARG A 182 3.22 -0.56 -14.85
CA ARG A 182 2.05 0.21 -14.45
C ARG A 182 2.20 0.80 -13.05
N ILE A 183 2.75 0.03 -12.12
CA ILE A 183 3.03 0.48 -10.75
C ILE A 183 4.06 1.62 -10.77
N ARG A 184 5.15 1.48 -11.54
CA ARG A 184 6.17 2.53 -11.68
C ARG A 184 5.57 3.82 -12.25
N GLU A 185 4.72 3.74 -13.27
CA GLU A 185 4.01 4.91 -13.81
C GLU A 185 3.18 5.63 -12.73
N MET A 186 2.46 4.87 -11.90
CA MET A 186 1.65 5.43 -10.82
C MET A 186 2.52 6.14 -9.78
N VAL A 187 3.58 5.49 -9.29
CA VAL A 187 4.42 6.04 -8.23
C VAL A 187 5.24 7.24 -8.72
N ARG A 188 5.69 7.25 -9.98
CA ARG A 188 6.37 8.41 -10.60
C ARG A 188 5.51 9.67 -10.63
N ALA A 189 4.19 9.54 -10.61
CA ALA A 189 3.28 10.67 -10.57
C ALA A 189 3.16 11.28 -9.15
N TRP A 190 3.35 10.49 -8.09
CA TRP A 190 3.10 10.89 -6.70
C TRP A 190 3.84 12.15 -6.23
N PRO A 191 5.11 12.43 -6.61
CA PRO A 191 5.77 13.68 -6.23
C PRO A 191 5.03 14.96 -6.65
N ARG A 192 4.26 14.89 -7.75
CA ARG A 192 3.47 16.01 -8.27
C ARG A 192 2.05 16.05 -7.68
N GLU A 193 1.58 14.94 -7.12
CA GLU A 193 0.20 14.75 -6.70
C GLU A 193 0.00 14.81 -5.19
N ILE A 194 1.07 14.63 -4.40
CA ILE A 194 1.01 14.61 -2.95
C ILE A 194 0.57 15.95 -2.36
N ALA A 195 -0.52 15.93 -1.59
CA ALA A 195 -1.01 17.10 -0.86
C ALA A 195 -0.11 17.45 0.34
N HIS A 196 -0.22 18.68 0.85
CA HIS A 196 0.74 19.26 1.79
C HIS A 196 0.79 18.63 3.20
N HIS A 197 -0.24 17.90 3.60
CA HIS A 197 -0.37 17.31 4.93
C HIS A 197 -0.11 15.80 4.93
N HIS A 198 0.43 15.26 3.84
CA HIS A 198 0.95 13.91 3.82
C HIS A 198 2.46 13.91 3.85
N LEU A 199 3.01 12.91 4.52
CA LEU A 199 4.40 12.52 4.43
C LEU A 199 4.47 11.13 3.82
N LEU A 200 5.15 11.00 2.70
CA LEU A 200 5.44 9.72 2.07
C LEU A 200 6.90 9.36 2.35
N VAL A 201 7.14 8.17 2.90
CA VAL A 201 8.49 7.69 3.24
C VAL A 201 8.74 6.38 2.54
N PHE A 202 9.77 6.34 1.71
CA PHE A 202 10.30 5.08 1.17
C PHE A 202 11.39 4.57 2.09
N LEU A 203 11.21 3.35 2.60
CA LEU A 203 12.22 2.60 3.31
C LEU A 203 12.75 1.53 2.36
N ALA A 204 14.01 1.66 1.94
CA ALA A 204 14.65 0.67 1.09
C ALA A 204 16.04 0.34 1.64
N LEU A 205 16.51 -0.88 1.38
CA LEU A 205 17.86 -1.24 1.77
C LEU A 205 18.90 -0.71 0.80
N ASP A 206 18.58 -0.73 -0.48
CA ASP A 206 19.46 -0.30 -1.54
C ASP A 206 18.89 0.95 -2.23
N GLU A 207 19.72 2.01 -2.26
CA GLU A 207 19.40 3.28 -2.90
C GLU A 207 19.23 3.13 -4.42
N SER A 208 19.94 2.18 -5.03
CA SER A 208 19.87 1.92 -6.47
C SER A 208 18.47 1.48 -6.93
N VAL A 209 17.72 0.84 -6.03
CA VAL A 209 16.37 0.35 -6.29
C VAL A 209 15.36 1.51 -6.29
N LEU A 210 15.67 2.59 -5.57
CA LEU A 210 14.85 3.79 -5.52
C LEU A 210 15.07 4.70 -6.73
N GLU A 211 16.28 4.72 -7.31
CA GLU A 211 16.54 5.43 -8.57
C GLU A 211 15.71 4.89 -9.75
N ARG A 212 15.25 3.64 -9.63
CA ARG A 212 14.40 2.97 -10.62
C ARG A 212 12.94 3.39 -10.48
N ILE A 213 12.50 3.87 -9.33
CA ILE A 213 11.13 4.30 -9.06
C ILE A 213 10.94 5.72 -9.60
#